data_AF-A0A641QCC6-F1
#
_entry.id   AF-A0A641QCC6-F1
#
_cell.length_a   1.000
_cell.length_b   1.000
_cell.length_c   1.000
_cell.angle_alpha   90.00
_cell.angle_beta   90.00
_cell.angle_gamma   90.00
#
_symmetry.space_group_name_H-M   'P 1'
#
loop_
_entity.id
_entity.type
_entity.pdbx_description
1 polymer ?
#
loop_
_entity_poly.entity_id
_entity_poly.type
_entity_poly.pdbx_seq_one_letter_code
_entity_poly.pdbx_strand_id
1 'polypeptide(L)'
;MKIVKASCIVIFITGLLAGVFFSSSVSAQDISGTWHGKLSIPTGSLTIVFHISQTEQGAYVTTLDSPDQGANGIKTQTTSFNDSTLIIQIPVIHASYKGKLNSDNTINGTFTQGMPLPLNLKKGEASRPKRPQEPQPPFPYRSEEVTVRNERDGINLAGTLTLPEKGTKFPAVVMVTGSGAQNRDEEIMGHKPFFVIADYLTRNGIAVLRCDDRGTAASQGTHATATNEDFATDTEAMVNYLRSRKEINAKKIGIIGHSAGGIIAFIVAKKDPSIAFVVSLAGAGVRGDSLMLKQVELISKSQGMPDAVWQGMKPSIRNRYAILQQTDKTPEELQKELYADVTKTMSPEQLKDLNTIQQLSAQISSMTSPWYLHFMRYDPAQDLKKLKCPVLALNGEKDIQVDAAMNLTAIQERITGNGNKNVTVKAYPKLNHLFQTCEKGTLAEYGQLEETINPEVLKDIIEWIRKQ
;
A
#
# COMPACT_ATOMS: atom_id res chain seq x y z
N MET A 1 -61.98 -74.89 -48.18
CA MET A 1 -62.40 -75.90 -47.19
C MET A 1 -61.42 -77.08 -47.26
N LYS A 2 -60.30 -77.02 -46.54
CA LYS A 2 -59.35 -78.13 -46.47
C LYS A 2 -58.69 -78.21 -45.09
N ILE A 3 -58.67 -79.45 -44.65
CA ILE A 3 -58.29 -80.00 -43.35
C ILE A 3 -56.77 -80.27 -43.33
N VAL A 4 -56.14 -79.86 -42.24
CA VAL A 4 -55.07 -80.51 -41.44
C VAL A 4 -53.85 -81.12 -42.17
N LYS A 5 -52.64 -80.67 -41.81
CA LYS A 5 -51.67 -81.45 -41.02
C LYS A 5 -50.42 -80.64 -40.66
N ALA A 6 -50.00 -80.82 -39.41
CA ALA A 6 -48.76 -80.32 -38.82
C ALA A 6 -47.51 -81.03 -39.38
N SER A 7 -46.36 -80.34 -39.32
CA SER A 7 -45.11 -80.88 -38.77
C SER A 7 -44.04 -79.80 -38.66
N CYS A 8 -43.35 -79.82 -37.52
CA CYS A 8 -42.28 -78.94 -37.08
C CYS A 8 -41.03 -78.98 -37.96
N ILE A 9 -40.39 -77.83 -38.15
CA ILE A 9 -38.92 -77.71 -38.28
C ILE A 9 -38.48 -76.54 -37.40
N VAL A 10 -37.58 -76.83 -36.46
CA VAL A 10 -36.87 -75.88 -35.60
C VAL A 10 -35.74 -75.25 -36.40
N ILE A 11 -35.67 -73.92 -36.47
CA ILE A 11 -34.46 -73.17 -36.84
C ILE A 11 -34.32 -71.98 -35.88
N PHE A 12 -33.18 -71.94 -35.20
CA PHE A 12 -32.71 -70.83 -34.37
C PHE A 12 -32.42 -69.60 -35.25
N ILE A 13 -33.01 -68.44 -34.93
CA ILE A 13 -32.51 -67.13 -35.39
C ILE A 13 -32.47 -66.20 -34.16
N THR A 14 -31.25 -65.78 -33.84
CA THR A 14 -30.88 -64.78 -32.85
C THR A 14 -31.32 -63.38 -33.31
N GLY A 15 -32.09 -62.69 -32.45
CA GLY A 15 -32.57 -61.33 -32.69
C GLY A 15 -31.50 -60.27 -32.40
N LEU A 16 -31.25 -59.41 -33.38
CA LEU A 16 -30.42 -58.21 -33.25
C LEU A 16 -31.34 -57.01 -32.96
N LEU A 17 -31.35 -56.53 -31.71
CA LEU A 17 -32.00 -55.28 -31.33
C LEU A 17 -31.02 -54.11 -31.53
N ALA A 18 -31.35 -53.18 -32.42
CA ALA A 18 -30.62 -51.93 -32.60
C ALA A 18 -30.94 -50.96 -31.45
N GLY A 19 -29.96 -50.72 -30.58
CA GLY A 19 -30.00 -49.67 -29.56
C GLY A 19 -29.56 -48.34 -30.15
N VAL A 20 -30.45 -47.35 -30.16
CA VAL A 20 -30.13 -45.95 -30.46
C VAL A 20 -29.36 -45.38 -29.27
N PHE A 21 -28.04 -45.19 -29.43
CA PHE A 21 -27.23 -44.44 -28.48
C PHE A 21 -27.45 -42.94 -28.71
N PHE A 22 -28.18 -42.28 -27.80
CA PHE A 22 -28.07 -40.84 -27.64
C PHE A 22 -26.71 -40.54 -27.01
N SER A 23 -25.76 -40.07 -27.82
CA SER A 23 -24.52 -39.46 -27.34
C SER A 23 -24.87 -38.12 -26.69
N SER A 24 -25.06 -38.09 -25.37
CA SER A 24 -25.02 -36.84 -24.62
C SER A 24 -23.61 -36.27 -24.73
N SER A 25 -23.45 -35.22 -25.52
CA SER A 25 -22.25 -34.40 -25.51
C SER A 25 -22.07 -33.86 -24.09
N VAL A 26 -21.13 -34.42 -23.32
CA VAL A 26 -20.66 -33.80 -22.09
C VAL A 26 -19.98 -32.51 -22.52
N SER A 27 -20.69 -31.38 -22.47
CA SER A 27 -20.03 -30.09 -22.49
C SER A 27 -19.11 -30.05 -21.28
N ALA A 28 -17.80 -30.10 -21.51
CA ALA A 28 -16.83 -29.73 -20.48
C ALA A 28 -17.25 -28.34 -19.98
N GLN A 29 -17.58 -28.21 -18.70
CA GLN A 29 -17.96 -26.92 -18.13
C GLN A 29 -16.76 -25.98 -18.25
N ASP A 30 -16.88 -24.97 -19.10
CA ASP A 30 -15.86 -23.95 -19.25
C ASP A 30 -15.86 -23.05 -18.01
N ILE A 31 -14.75 -23.11 -17.27
CA ILE A 31 -14.54 -22.31 -16.05
C ILE A 31 -13.91 -20.95 -16.35
N SER A 32 -13.58 -20.65 -17.62
CA SER A 32 -13.00 -19.36 -17.99
C SER A 32 -13.90 -18.17 -17.62
N GLY A 33 -13.23 -17.05 -17.33
CA GLY A 33 -13.81 -15.79 -16.89
C GLY A 33 -13.28 -15.32 -15.53
N THR A 34 -13.86 -14.22 -15.07
CA THR A 34 -13.58 -13.64 -13.75
C THR A 34 -14.44 -14.32 -12.68
N TRP A 35 -13.81 -14.70 -11.57
CA TRP A 35 -14.46 -15.26 -10.39
C TRP A 35 -14.04 -14.49 -9.16
N HIS A 36 -14.97 -14.15 -8.28
CA HIS A 36 -14.64 -13.39 -7.08
C HIS A 36 -15.35 -13.91 -5.83
N GLY A 37 -14.73 -13.67 -4.68
CA GLY A 37 -15.28 -14.01 -3.37
C GLY A 37 -14.70 -13.12 -2.27
N LYS A 38 -15.34 -13.16 -1.11
CA LYS A 38 -14.85 -12.49 0.11
C LYS A 38 -14.21 -13.52 1.03
N LEU A 39 -12.92 -13.33 1.29
CA LEU A 39 -12.14 -14.10 2.24
C LEU A 39 -12.22 -13.40 3.61
N SER A 40 -12.81 -14.06 4.60
CA SER A 40 -12.85 -13.54 5.98
C SER A 40 -11.53 -13.83 6.68
N ILE A 41 -10.93 -12.80 7.28
CA ILE A 41 -9.69 -12.87 8.07
C ILE A 41 -9.91 -12.17 9.43
N PRO A 42 -9.08 -12.42 10.45
CA PRO A 42 -9.27 -11.80 11.77
C PRO A 42 -9.31 -10.26 11.74
N THR A 43 -8.61 -9.65 10.79
CA THR A 43 -8.52 -8.19 10.62
C THR A 43 -9.60 -7.60 9.72
N GLY A 44 -10.52 -8.41 9.17
CA GLY A 44 -11.59 -7.94 8.30
C GLY A 44 -11.96 -8.92 7.18
N SER A 45 -12.17 -8.41 5.97
CA SER A 45 -12.39 -9.25 4.78
C SER A 45 -11.60 -8.72 3.59
N LEU A 46 -11.20 -9.64 2.72
CA LEU A 46 -10.48 -9.35 1.48
C LEU A 46 -11.29 -9.87 0.29
N THR A 47 -11.43 -9.03 -0.73
CA THR A 47 -11.94 -9.42 -2.04
C THR A 47 -10.82 -10.16 -2.76
N ILE A 48 -11.06 -11.43 -3.08
CA ILE A 48 -10.16 -12.23 -3.92
C ILE A 48 -10.81 -12.39 -5.28
N VAL A 49 -10.06 -12.11 -6.34
CA VAL A 49 -10.52 -12.23 -7.73
C VAL A 49 -9.57 -13.14 -8.49
N PHE A 50 -10.10 -14.19 -9.09
CA PHE A 50 -9.38 -15.06 -10.02
C PHE A 50 -9.80 -14.72 -11.45
N HIS A 51 -8.83 -14.43 -12.31
CA HIS A 51 -9.04 -14.29 -13.74
C HIS A 51 -8.53 -15.55 -14.42
N ILE A 52 -9.45 -16.39 -14.92
CA ILE A 52 -9.13 -17.69 -15.50
C ILE A 52 -9.31 -17.61 -17.01
N SER A 53 -8.26 -17.90 -17.78
CA SER A 53 -8.29 -18.00 -19.25
C SER A 53 -7.77 -19.36 -19.70
N GLN A 54 -8.01 -19.71 -20.97
CA GLN A 54 -7.41 -20.87 -21.61
C GLN A 54 -6.31 -20.44 -22.58
N THR A 55 -5.23 -21.21 -22.64
CA THR A 55 -4.24 -21.10 -23.73
C THR A 55 -4.80 -21.71 -25.01
N GLU A 56 -4.12 -21.47 -26.14
CA GLU A 56 -4.45 -22.11 -27.43
C GLU A 56 -4.41 -23.65 -27.37
N GLN A 57 -3.67 -24.22 -26.41
CA GLN A 57 -3.56 -25.65 -26.18
C GLN A 57 -4.63 -26.18 -25.20
N GLY A 58 -5.58 -25.35 -24.77
CA GLY A 58 -6.68 -25.71 -23.86
C GLY A 58 -6.29 -25.79 -22.39
N ALA A 59 -5.06 -25.41 -22.02
CA ALA A 59 -4.64 -25.38 -20.62
C ALA A 59 -5.16 -24.12 -19.91
N TYR A 60 -5.64 -24.24 -18.68
CA TYR A 60 -6.08 -23.09 -17.91
C TYR A 60 -4.89 -22.31 -17.33
N VAL A 61 -4.97 -20.99 -17.40
CA VAL A 61 -4.05 -20.04 -16.77
C VAL A 61 -4.86 -19.11 -15.89
N THR A 62 -4.34 -18.82 -14.70
CA THR A 62 -5.03 -17.93 -13.74
C THR A 62 -4.11 -16.82 -13.27
N THR A 63 -4.66 -15.62 -13.09
CA THR A 63 -4.08 -14.58 -12.22
C THR A 63 -5.00 -14.31 -11.04
N LEU A 64 -4.42 -13.81 -9.95
CA LEU A 64 -5.16 -13.39 -8.76
C LEU A 64 -5.01 -11.87 -8.54
N ASP A 65 -6.13 -11.20 -8.26
CA ASP A 65 -6.15 -9.87 -7.68
C ASP A 65 -6.64 -9.94 -6.24
N SER A 66 -6.10 -9.07 -5.39
CA SER A 66 -6.65 -8.66 -4.10
C SER A 66 -6.83 -7.14 -4.12
N PRO A 67 -7.94 -6.62 -4.70
CA PRO A 67 -8.13 -5.19 -4.91
C PRO A 67 -8.10 -4.38 -3.60
N ASP A 68 -8.62 -4.95 -2.52
CA ASP A 68 -8.62 -4.34 -1.19
C ASP A 68 -7.19 -4.15 -0.63
N GLN A 69 -6.20 -4.83 -1.22
CA GLN A 69 -4.78 -4.72 -0.88
C GLN A 69 -3.95 -4.06 -2.01
N GLY A 70 -4.60 -3.53 -3.05
CA GLY A 70 -3.93 -2.97 -4.22
C GLY A 70 -3.10 -3.97 -5.03
N ALA A 71 -3.19 -5.28 -4.74
CA ALA A 71 -2.42 -6.30 -5.44
C ALA A 71 -3.21 -6.78 -6.67
N ASN A 72 -2.64 -6.62 -7.86
CA ASN A 72 -3.27 -7.02 -9.11
C ASN A 72 -2.33 -7.90 -9.93
N GLY A 73 -2.88 -8.87 -10.67
CA GLY A 73 -2.14 -9.71 -11.60
C GLY A 73 -1.14 -10.67 -10.96
N ILE A 74 -1.36 -11.11 -9.72
CA ILE A 74 -0.50 -12.09 -9.06
C ILE A 74 -0.51 -13.38 -9.89
N LYS A 75 0.67 -13.77 -10.39
CA LYS A 75 0.82 -14.97 -11.21
C LYS A 75 0.61 -16.22 -10.37
N THR A 76 -0.22 -17.13 -10.88
CA THR A 76 -0.38 -18.48 -10.34
C THR A 76 0.57 -19.44 -11.07
N GLN A 77 0.79 -20.62 -10.50
CA GLN A 77 1.65 -21.64 -11.11
C GLN A 77 0.84 -22.71 -11.85
N THR A 78 -0.10 -23.35 -11.14
CA THR A 78 -0.93 -24.43 -11.70
C THR A 78 -2.38 -24.04 -11.57
N THR A 79 -3.14 -24.16 -12.66
CA THR A 79 -4.61 -24.14 -12.66
C THR A 79 -5.09 -25.43 -13.30
N SER A 80 -5.88 -26.22 -12.57
CA SER A 80 -6.53 -27.41 -13.10
C SER A 80 -8.02 -27.40 -12.78
N PHE A 81 -8.82 -27.94 -13.70
CA PHE A 81 -10.26 -28.05 -13.55
C PHE A 81 -10.74 -29.40 -14.08
N ASN A 82 -10.92 -30.36 -13.16
CA ASN A 82 -11.34 -31.73 -13.47
C ASN A 82 -12.48 -32.12 -12.53
N ASP A 83 -13.48 -32.86 -13.01
CA ASP A 83 -14.63 -33.34 -12.22
C ASP A 83 -15.31 -32.23 -11.40
N SER A 84 -15.55 -31.08 -12.06
CA SER A 84 -16.11 -29.87 -11.44
C SER A 84 -15.27 -29.29 -10.29
N THR A 85 -14.01 -29.71 -10.14
CA THR A 85 -13.11 -29.25 -9.07
C THR A 85 -12.01 -28.36 -9.65
N LEU A 86 -12.01 -27.10 -9.23
CA LEU A 86 -10.97 -26.12 -9.53
C LEU A 86 -9.87 -26.20 -8.49
N ILE A 87 -8.62 -26.32 -8.93
CA ILE A 87 -7.42 -26.21 -8.09
C ILE A 87 -6.51 -25.14 -8.67
N ILE A 88 -6.08 -24.20 -7.84
CA ILE A 88 -5.15 -23.14 -8.20
C ILE A 88 -4.00 -23.14 -7.18
N GLN A 89 -2.75 -23.13 -7.68
CA GLN A 89 -1.55 -23.00 -6.86
C GLN A 89 -0.96 -21.61 -7.02
N ILE A 90 -0.67 -20.92 -5.92
CA ILE A 90 -0.23 -19.52 -5.88
C ILE A 90 1.06 -19.42 -5.05
N PRO A 91 2.21 -19.91 -5.55
CA PRO A 91 3.41 -20.06 -4.74
C PRO A 91 3.99 -18.75 -4.21
N VAL A 92 3.81 -17.65 -4.95
CA VAL A 92 4.35 -16.32 -4.60
C VAL A 92 3.87 -15.85 -3.23
N ILE A 93 2.66 -16.24 -2.82
CA ILE A 93 2.09 -15.91 -1.51
C ILE A 93 1.90 -17.15 -0.64
N HIS A 94 2.54 -18.28 -1.01
CA HIS A 94 2.40 -19.58 -0.34
C HIS A 94 0.93 -19.99 -0.12
N ALA A 95 0.09 -19.74 -1.13
CA ALA A 95 -1.34 -20.03 -1.06
C ALA A 95 -1.79 -21.03 -2.12
N SER A 96 -2.94 -21.62 -1.87
CA SER A 96 -3.66 -22.43 -2.85
C SER A 96 -5.16 -22.23 -2.70
N TYR A 97 -5.90 -22.53 -3.77
CA TYR A 97 -7.35 -22.58 -3.75
C TYR A 97 -7.82 -23.94 -4.26
N LYS A 98 -8.80 -24.53 -3.58
CA LYS A 98 -9.52 -25.71 -4.05
C LYS A 98 -11.01 -25.51 -3.86
N GLY A 99 -11.80 -25.68 -4.93
CA GLY A 99 -13.24 -25.51 -4.84
C GLY A 99 -14.01 -26.33 -5.86
N LYS A 100 -15.28 -26.61 -5.56
CA LYS A 100 -16.18 -27.37 -6.42
C LYS A 100 -17.22 -26.44 -7.05
N LEU A 101 -17.31 -26.47 -8.37
CA LEU A 101 -18.32 -25.75 -9.15
C LEU A 101 -19.70 -26.38 -8.91
N ASN A 102 -20.68 -25.54 -8.64
CA ASN A 102 -22.07 -25.87 -8.47
C ASN A 102 -22.88 -25.52 -9.72
N SER A 103 -24.11 -26.06 -9.79
CA SER A 103 -25.06 -25.82 -10.88
C SER A 103 -25.52 -24.37 -11.02
N ASP A 104 -25.38 -23.55 -9.98
CA ASP A 104 -25.75 -22.13 -9.95
C ASP A 104 -24.59 -21.18 -10.34
N ASN A 105 -23.53 -21.71 -10.96
CA ASN A 105 -22.31 -20.98 -11.32
C ASN A 105 -21.61 -20.32 -10.11
N THR A 106 -21.64 -21.00 -8.96
CA THR A 106 -20.80 -20.68 -7.81
C THR A 106 -19.77 -21.77 -7.57
N ILE A 107 -18.64 -21.43 -6.96
CA ILE A 107 -17.63 -22.41 -6.53
C ILE A 107 -17.58 -22.38 -5.01
N ASN A 108 -17.96 -23.49 -4.36
CA ASN A 108 -17.70 -23.65 -2.93
C ASN A 108 -16.27 -24.14 -2.74
N GLY A 109 -15.43 -23.36 -2.08
CA GLY A 109 -14.03 -23.69 -1.95
C GLY A 109 -13.36 -23.23 -0.67
N THR A 110 -12.09 -23.57 -0.61
CA THR A 110 -11.18 -23.28 0.49
C THR A 110 -9.95 -22.63 -0.10
N PHE A 111 -9.62 -21.46 0.42
CA PHE A 111 -8.35 -20.80 0.22
C PHE A 111 -7.43 -21.21 1.37
N THR A 112 -6.23 -21.68 1.09
CA THR A 112 -5.28 -22.13 2.10
C THR A 112 -4.02 -21.29 2.00
N GLN A 113 -3.69 -20.59 3.08
CA GLN A 113 -2.44 -19.86 3.24
C GLN A 113 -2.02 -19.99 4.72
N GLY A 114 -1.13 -20.94 5.00
CA GLY A 114 -0.85 -21.42 6.37
C GLY A 114 -2.01 -22.24 6.95
N MET A 115 -3.20 -21.66 7.04
CA MET A 115 -4.43 -22.32 7.50
C MET A 115 -5.54 -22.31 6.43
N PRO A 116 -6.48 -23.28 6.45
CA PRO A 116 -7.61 -23.30 5.52
C PRO A 116 -8.67 -22.26 5.93
N LEU A 117 -9.12 -21.48 4.95
CA LEU A 117 -10.14 -20.45 5.08
C LEU A 117 -11.24 -20.67 4.03
N PRO A 118 -12.53 -20.67 4.39
CA PRO A 118 -13.61 -20.74 3.42
C PRO A 118 -13.55 -19.58 2.42
N LEU A 119 -13.63 -19.88 1.13
CA LEU A 119 -13.74 -18.89 0.06
C LEU A 119 -14.69 -19.42 -1.02
N ASN A 120 -15.91 -18.91 -0.99
CA ASN A 120 -16.91 -19.19 -2.03
C ASN A 120 -16.80 -18.13 -3.13
N LEU A 121 -16.73 -18.58 -4.38
CA LEU A 121 -16.60 -17.72 -5.55
C LEU A 121 -17.90 -17.64 -6.33
N LYS A 122 -18.16 -16.47 -6.92
CA LYS A 122 -19.22 -16.23 -7.90
C LYS A 122 -18.60 -15.76 -9.21
N LYS A 123 -19.19 -16.17 -10.33
CA LYS A 123 -18.76 -15.73 -11.67
C LYS A 123 -19.15 -14.26 -11.90
N GLY A 124 -18.26 -13.50 -12.51
CA GLY A 124 -18.46 -12.08 -12.86
C GLY A 124 -17.41 -11.16 -12.22
N GLU A 125 -17.40 -9.91 -12.67
CA GLU A 125 -16.52 -8.87 -12.13
C GLU A 125 -16.77 -8.63 -10.64
N ALA A 126 -15.69 -8.45 -9.89
CA ALA A 126 -15.78 -8.05 -8.49
C ALA A 126 -16.17 -6.57 -8.41
N SER A 127 -17.10 -6.25 -7.51
CA SER A 127 -17.32 -4.85 -7.13
C SER A 127 -16.03 -4.33 -6.49
N ARG A 128 -15.35 -3.40 -7.15
CA ARG A 128 -14.20 -2.68 -6.58
C ARG A 128 -14.73 -1.45 -5.83
N PRO A 129 -14.14 -1.10 -4.66
CA PRO A 129 -14.48 0.14 -3.99
C PRO A 129 -14.25 1.33 -4.94
N LYS A 130 -15.20 2.26 -5.02
CA LYS A 130 -15.04 3.42 -5.90
C LYS A 130 -14.02 4.39 -5.31
N ARG A 131 -13.45 5.22 -6.18
CA ARG A 131 -12.54 6.32 -5.82
C ARG A 131 -13.15 7.65 -6.28
N PRO A 132 -14.28 8.09 -5.70
CA PRO A 132 -15.05 9.23 -6.20
C PRO A 132 -14.28 10.56 -6.16
N GLN A 133 -13.23 10.64 -5.34
CA GLN A 133 -12.37 11.82 -5.23
C GLN A 133 -11.22 11.83 -6.24
N GLU A 134 -10.96 10.73 -6.95
CA GLU A 134 -9.89 10.69 -7.95
C GLU A 134 -10.23 11.65 -9.11
N PRO A 135 -9.40 12.70 -9.35
CA PRO A 135 -9.70 13.71 -10.34
C PRO A 135 -9.88 13.14 -11.74
N GLN A 136 -10.91 13.61 -12.45
CA GLN A 136 -11.21 13.21 -13.83
C GLN A 136 -11.10 14.39 -14.80
N PRO A 137 -10.63 14.16 -16.04
CA PRO A 137 -10.62 15.19 -17.08
C PRO A 137 -12.04 15.55 -17.55
N PRO A 138 -12.25 16.73 -18.16
CA PRO A 138 -11.25 17.78 -18.38
C PRO A 138 -10.89 18.53 -17.08
N PHE A 139 -9.61 18.80 -16.88
CA PHE A 139 -9.12 19.54 -15.71
C PHE A 139 -9.27 21.04 -15.94
N PRO A 140 -9.68 21.83 -14.93
CA PRO A 140 -9.80 23.29 -15.05
C PRO A 140 -8.45 24.00 -14.80
N TYR A 141 -7.35 23.33 -15.12
CA TYR A 141 -5.98 23.78 -14.92
C TYR A 141 -5.06 23.09 -15.92
N ARG A 142 -3.84 23.61 -16.05
CA ARG A 142 -2.82 23.04 -16.93
C ARG A 142 -2.01 21.98 -16.19
N SER A 143 -1.68 20.91 -16.90
CA SER A 143 -0.82 19.83 -16.42
C SER A 143 0.32 19.62 -17.39
N GLU A 144 1.54 19.57 -16.89
CA GLU A 144 2.76 19.37 -17.66
C GLU A 144 3.51 18.15 -17.11
N GLU A 145 3.86 17.21 -17.98
CA GLU A 145 4.88 16.21 -17.66
C GLU A 145 6.25 16.88 -17.70
N VAL A 146 7.03 16.69 -16.63
CA VAL A 146 8.30 17.37 -16.42
C VAL A 146 9.39 16.40 -16.03
N THR A 147 10.62 16.76 -16.35
CA THR A 147 11.82 16.09 -15.87
C THR A 147 12.57 17.03 -14.93
N VAL A 148 12.81 16.58 -13.71
CA VAL A 148 13.56 17.32 -12.68
C VAL A 148 14.93 16.67 -12.55
N ARG A 149 15.99 17.45 -12.82
CA ARG A 149 17.37 16.99 -12.71
C ARG A 149 17.87 17.14 -11.28
N ASN A 150 18.25 16.04 -10.63
CA ASN A 150 19.05 16.07 -9.42
C ASN A 150 20.53 16.02 -9.81
N GLU A 151 21.18 17.19 -9.82
CA GLU A 151 22.59 17.32 -10.25
C GLU A 151 23.58 16.66 -9.30
N ARG A 152 23.23 16.50 -8.01
CA ARG A 152 24.11 15.90 -7.01
C ARG A 152 24.39 14.43 -7.34
N ASP A 153 23.33 13.70 -7.71
CA ASP A 153 23.40 12.25 -7.95
C ASP A 153 23.33 11.90 -9.45
N GLY A 154 23.18 12.90 -10.31
CA GLY A 154 23.17 12.73 -11.76
C GLY A 154 21.94 12.00 -12.30
N ILE A 155 20.81 12.03 -11.58
CA ILE A 155 19.57 11.34 -11.93
C ILE A 155 18.47 12.31 -12.39
N ASN A 156 17.59 11.80 -13.25
CA ASN A 156 16.38 12.49 -13.68
C ASN A 156 15.16 11.90 -12.98
N LEU A 157 14.40 12.77 -12.29
CA LEU A 157 13.12 12.42 -11.69
C LEU A 157 12.00 12.79 -12.67
N ALA A 158 11.11 11.85 -12.95
CA ALA A 158 9.92 12.10 -13.74
C ALA A 158 8.81 12.64 -12.84
N GLY A 159 8.10 13.68 -13.28
CA GLY A 159 7.06 14.28 -12.48
C GLY A 159 5.99 15.00 -13.30
N THR A 160 5.01 15.52 -12.57
CA THR A 160 3.93 16.34 -13.12
C THR A 160 3.90 17.68 -12.39
N LEU A 161 3.93 18.77 -13.15
CA LEU A 161 3.66 20.12 -12.67
C LEU A 161 2.24 20.52 -13.07
N THR A 162 1.41 20.83 -12.07
CA THR A 162 0.07 21.39 -12.29
C THR A 162 0.07 22.88 -12.00
N LEU A 163 -0.55 23.66 -12.87
CA LEU A 163 -0.57 25.12 -12.83
C LEU A 163 -2.02 25.62 -12.93
N PRO A 164 -2.45 26.55 -12.05
CA PRO A 164 -3.76 27.18 -12.20
C PRO A 164 -3.94 27.77 -13.61
N GLU A 165 -5.16 27.67 -14.15
CA GLU A 165 -5.46 28.06 -15.54
C GLU A 165 -5.15 29.54 -15.80
N LYS A 166 -5.47 30.40 -14.84
CA LYS A 166 -5.33 31.86 -14.95
C LYS A 166 -4.42 32.40 -13.86
N GLY A 167 -3.66 33.43 -14.22
CA GLY A 167 -2.75 34.14 -13.33
C GLY A 167 -1.28 33.93 -13.70
N THR A 168 -0.41 34.54 -12.91
CA THR A 168 1.04 34.44 -13.02
C THR A 168 1.65 34.54 -11.62
N LYS A 169 2.88 34.08 -11.43
CA LYS A 169 3.57 34.12 -10.13
C LYS A 169 2.80 33.39 -9.04
N PHE A 170 2.41 32.15 -9.35
CA PHE A 170 1.68 31.29 -8.42
C PHE A 170 2.53 30.97 -7.19
N PRO A 171 1.95 30.96 -5.97
CA PRO A 171 2.51 30.18 -4.89
C PRO A 171 2.56 28.71 -5.32
N ALA A 172 3.53 27.97 -4.82
CA ALA A 172 3.75 26.60 -5.25
C ALA A 172 4.13 25.68 -4.10
N VAL A 173 3.87 24.39 -4.27
CA VAL A 173 4.32 23.37 -3.35
C VAL A 173 4.97 22.20 -4.08
N VAL A 174 5.99 21.63 -3.44
CA VAL A 174 6.49 20.28 -3.73
C VAL A 174 5.79 19.31 -2.79
N MET A 175 5.35 18.16 -3.31
CA MET A 175 4.83 17.07 -2.49
C MET A 175 5.87 15.94 -2.35
N VAL A 176 6.04 15.43 -1.13
CA VAL A 176 7.03 14.41 -0.78
C VAL A 176 6.34 13.21 -0.13
N THR A 177 6.45 12.06 -0.79
CA THR A 177 5.80 10.79 -0.46
C THR A 177 6.31 10.20 0.86
N GLY A 178 5.56 9.24 1.40
CA GLY A 178 5.93 8.45 2.58
C GLY A 178 7.04 7.43 2.34
N SER A 179 7.01 6.36 3.13
CA SER A 179 7.99 5.27 3.03
C SER A 179 7.65 4.27 1.92
N GLY A 180 8.67 3.56 1.44
CA GLY A 180 8.57 2.63 0.31
C GLY A 180 8.82 3.32 -1.03
N ALA A 181 8.73 2.55 -2.11
CA ALA A 181 8.88 3.05 -3.48
C ALA A 181 7.51 3.55 -3.97
N GLN A 182 7.35 4.87 -4.10
CA GLN A 182 6.07 5.49 -4.46
C GLN A 182 6.15 6.20 -5.82
N ASN A 183 5.04 6.18 -6.54
CA ASN A 183 4.84 7.08 -7.68
C ASN A 183 4.43 8.48 -7.18
N ARG A 184 4.38 9.46 -8.09
CA ARG A 184 4.00 10.86 -7.79
C ARG A 184 2.59 11.06 -7.21
N ASP A 185 1.75 10.03 -7.26
CA ASP A 185 0.37 10.05 -6.77
C ASP A 185 0.25 9.46 -5.34
N GLU A 186 1.34 8.91 -4.81
CA GLU A 186 1.38 8.17 -3.55
C GLU A 186 0.35 7.04 -3.50
N GLU A 187 0.37 6.17 -4.52
CA GLU A 187 -0.64 5.14 -4.67
C GLU A 187 -0.58 4.07 -3.56
N ILE A 188 -1.57 4.07 -2.67
CA ILE A 188 -1.67 3.17 -1.53
C ILE A 188 -3.05 2.50 -1.54
N MET A 189 -3.09 1.16 -1.66
CA MET A 189 -4.34 0.38 -1.65
C MET A 189 -5.41 0.90 -2.64
N GLY A 190 -4.95 1.35 -3.81
CA GLY A 190 -5.79 1.92 -4.87
C GLY A 190 -6.29 3.34 -4.62
N HIS A 191 -5.78 4.04 -3.60
CA HIS A 191 -6.00 5.47 -3.40
C HIS A 191 -4.81 6.27 -3.91
N LYS A 192 -5.08 7.48 -4.43
CA LYS A 192 -4.07 8.44 -4.93
C LYS A 192 -4.13 9.76 -4.16
N PRO A 193 -3.81 9.78 -2.86
CA PRO A 193 -3.96 10.96 -2.00
C PRO A 193 -3.25 12.20 -2.56
N PHE A 194 -2.04 12.05 -3.11
CA PHE A 194 -1.33 13.21 -3.67
C PHE A 194 -1.98 13.75 -4.94
N PHE A 195 -2.67 12.92 -5.71
CA PHE A 195 -3.42 13.38 -6.88
C PHE A 195 -4.64 14.21 -6.47
N VAL A 196 -5.38 13.73 -5.46
CA VAL A 196 -6.55 14.46 -4.91
C VAL A 196 -6.12 15.79 -4.30
N ILE A 197 -5.04 15.80 -3.51
CA ILE A 197 -4.51 17.03 -2.90
C ILE A 197 -4.03 18.00 -3.98
N ALA A 198 -3.29 17.54 -4.99
CA ALA A 198 -2.79 18.39 -6.07
C ALA A 198 -3.93 19.05 -6.86
N ASP A 199 -4.93 18.27 -7.30
CA ASP A 199 -6.12 18.80 -7.98
C ASP A 199 -6.81 19.88 -7.14
N TYR A 200 -7.02 19.61 -5.85
CA TYR A 200 -7.69 20.55 -4.96
C TYR A 200 -6.90 21.86 -4.79
N LEU A 201 -5.57 21.77 -4.57
CA LEU A 201 -4.71 22.94 -4.43
C LEU A 201 -4.60 23.75 -5.72
N THR A 202 -4.49 23.08 -6.88
CA THR A 202 -4.39 23.75 -8.19
C THR A 202 -5.68 24.45 -8.59
N ARG A 203 -6.84 23.84 -8.36
CA ARG A 203 -8.15 24.51 -8.48
C ARG A 203 -8.25 25.77 -7.61
N ASN A 204 -7.48 25.81 -6.52
CA ASN A 204 -7.49 26.89 -5.55
C ASN A 204 -6.32 27.88 -5.68
N GLY A 205 -5.59 27.84 -6.80
CA GLY A 205 -4.59 28.86 -7.16
C GLY A 205 -3.15 28.55 -6.75
N ILE A 206 -2.84 27.30 -6.38
CA ILE A 206 -1.49 26.86 -6.00
C ILE A 206 -0.93 25.92 -7.07
N ALA A 207 0.28 26.20 -7.56
CA ALA A 207 0.99 25.27 -8.43
C ALA A 207 1.54 24.09 -7.63
N VAL A 208 1.46 22.87 -8.16
CA VAL A 208 1.89 21.66 -7.44
C VAL A 208 2.82 20.83 -8.30
N LEU A 209 4.02 20.55 -7.78
CA LEU A 209 4.98 19.62 -8.37
C LEU A 209 5.01 18.32 -7.57
N ARG A 210 4.88 17.21 -8.28
CA ARG A 210 4.98 15.85 -7.74
C ARG A 210 5.86 15.03 -8.65
N CYS A 211 6.79 14.27 -8.09
CA CYS A 211 7.69 13.40 -8.86
C CYS A 211 7.55 11.96 -8.36
N ASP A 212 7.85 11.00 -9.24
CA ASP A 212 8.04 9.62 -8.84
C ASP A 212 9.35 9.53 -8.04
N ASP A 213 9.39 8.73 -6.99
CA ASP A 213 10.60 8.55 -6.19
C ASP A 213 11.74 8.01 -7.05
N ARG A 214 13.00 8.33 -6.69
CA ARG A 214 14.17 7.77 -7.38
C ARG A 214 14.09 6.25 -7.51
N GLY A 215 14.41 5.72 -8.69
CA GLY A 215 14.34 4.30 -9.02
C GLY A 215 12.92 3.70 -9.02
N THR A 216 11.88 4.54 -9.05
CA THR A 216 10.47 4.12 -9.07
C THR A 216 9.75 4.69 -10.28
N ALA A 217 8.81 3.92 -10.85
CA ALA A 217 8.05 4.29 -12.04
C ALA A 217 8.96 4.81 -13.17
N ALA A 218 8.83 6.09 -13.57
CA ALA A 218 9.62 6.66 -14.66
C ALA A 218 10.91 7.39 -14.20
N SER A 219 11.15 7.50 -12.89
CA SER A 219 12.34 8.15 -12.34
C SER A 219 13.58 7.25 -12.39
N GLN A 220 14.73 7.86 -12.70
CA GLN A 220 16.04 7.19 -12.65
C GLN A 220 16.54 7.00 -11.21
N GLY A 221 17.65 6.28 -11.04
CA GLY A 221 18.30 6.04 -9.75
C GLY A 221 17.95 4.70 -9.12
N THR A 222 18.29 4.55 -7.83
CA THR A 222 18.09 3.30 -7.08
C THR A 222 17.39 3.60 -5.76
N HIS A 223 16.19 3.03 -5.58
CA HIS A 223 15.41 3.18 -4.34
C HIS A 223 16.00 2.36 -3.17
N ALA A 224 16.42 1.11 -3.44
CA ALA A 224 16.78 0.13 -2.41
C ALA A 224 17.89 0.57 -1.44
N THR A 225 18.77 1.47 -1.87
CA THR A 225 19.90 1.99 -1.06
C THR A 225 19.67 3.42 -0.57
N ALA A 226 18.57 4.05 -0.97
CA ALA A 226 18.30 5.45 -0.67
C ALA A 226 17.82 5.65 0.78
N THR A 227 18.21 6.77 1.36
CA THR A 227 17.83 7.21 2.71
C THR A 227 17.01 8.50 2.65
N ASN A 228 16.48 8.96 3.78
CA ASN A 228 15.76 10.24 3.84
C ASN A 228 16.64 11.43 3.44
N GLU A 229 17.96 11.34 3.61
CA GLU A 229 18.89 12.39 3.14
C GLU A 229 19.00 12.39 1.61
N ASP A 230 18.95 11.23 0.97
CA ASP A 230 18.94 11.11 -0.49
C ASP A 230 17.64 11.69 -1.07
N PHE A 231 16.49 11.31 -0.51
CA PHE A 231 15.20 11.88 -0.89
C PHE A 231 15.08 13.40 -0.60
N ALA A 232 15.82 13.90 0.41
CA ALA A 232 15.93 15.34 0.62
C ALA A 232 16.66 16.04 -0.53
N THR A 233 17.67 15.42 -1.15
CA THR A 233 18.33 15.97 -2.34
C THR A 233 17.43 16.00 -3.57
N ASP A 234 16.57 14.99 -3.71
CA ASP A 234 15.53 14.97 -4.75
C ASP A 234 14.54 16.11 -4.55
N THR A 235 14.10 16.29 -3.31
CA THR A 235 13.18 17.37 -2.93
C THR A 235 13.81 18.75 -3.14
N GLU A 236 15.11 18.93 -2.84
CA GLU A 236 15.87 20.14 -3.15
C GLU A 236 15.88 20.41 -4.67
N ALA A 237 16.09 19.39 -5.49
CA ALA A 237 16.04 19.49 -6.95
C ALA A 237 14.64 19.90 -7.44
N MET A 238 13.58 19.35 -6.86
CA MET A 238 12.19 19.73 -7.15
C MET A 238 11.90 21.20 -6.78
N VAL A 239 12.37 21.66 -5.61
CA VAL A 239 12.24 23.06 -5.20
C VAL A 239 12.98 23.98 -6.17
N ASN A 240 14.22 23.64 -6.54
CA ASN A 240 15.01 24.43 -7.49
C ASN A 240 14.40 24.44 -8.89
N TYR A 241 13.80 23.34 -9.33
CA TYR A 241 13.02 23.29 -10.56
C TYR A 241 11.88 24.32 -10.51
N LEU A 242 11.07 24.33 -9.45
CA LEU A 242 10.01 25.33 -9.29
C LEU A 242 10.54 26.77 -9.30
N ARG A 243 11.68 27.04 -8.65
CA ARG A 243 12.32 28.37 -8.67
C ARG A 243 12.72 28.85 -10.07
N SER A 244 13.06 27.91 -10.96
CA SER A 244 13.44 28.21 -12.35
C SER A 244 12.24 28.58 -13.24
N ARG A 245 11.01 28.24 -12.82
CA ARG A 245 9.80 28.45 -13.60
C ARG A 245 9.31 29.90 -13.48
N LYS A 246 9.12 30.58 -14.62
CA LYS A 246 8.66 31.97 -14.68
C LYS A 246 7.25 32.15 -14.09
N GLU A 247 6.42 31.12 -14.18
CA GLU A 247 5.04 31.06 -13.69
C GLU A 247 4.97 31.05 -12.16
N ILE A 248 6.05 30.69 -11.47
CA ILE A 248 6.10 30.48 -10.03
C ILE A 248 6.66 31.71 -9.33
N ASN A 249 6.11 32.01 -8.15
CA ASN A 249 6.70 32.97 -7.23
C ASN A 249 7.75 32.26 -6.37
N ALA A 250 9.03 32.47 -6.69
CA ALA A 250 10.14 31.82 -5.99
C ALA A 250 10.21 32.11 -4.48
N LYS A 251 9.52 33.15 -3.99
CA LYS A 251 9.42 33.49 -2.56
C LYS A 251 8.25 32.81 -1.84
N LYS A 252 7.38 32.10 -2.56
CA LYS A 252 6.18 31.42 -2.03
C LYS A 252 6.17 29.94 -2.42
N ILE A 253 7.29 29.25 -2.17
CA ILE A 253 7.42 27.81 -2.37
C ILE A 253 7.40 27.11 -1.00
N GLY A 254 6.43 26.23 -0.79
CA GLY A 254 6.34 25.37 0.38
C GLY A 254 6.58 23.89 0.07
N ILE A 255 6.60 23.07 1.11
CA ILE A 255 6.74 21.61 1.00
C ILE A 255 5.58 20.95 1.75
N ILE A 256 4.93 19.98 1.12
CA ILE A 256 3.94 19.09 1.76
C ILE A 256 4.55 17.69 1.85
N GLY A 257 4.73 17.16 3.05
CA GLY A 257 5.31 15.84 3.26
C GLY A 257 4.37 14.92 4.02
N HIS A 258 4.15 13.70 3.52
CA HIS A 258 3.34 12.69 4.19
C HIS A 258 4.23 11.63 4.87
N SER A 259 3.92 11.23 6.10
CA SER A 259 4.63 10.16 6.81
C SER A 259 6.17 10.40 6.84
N ALA A 260 6.99 9.53 6.24
CA ALA A 260 8.43 9.75 6.10
C ALA A 260 8.79 11.02 5.29
N GLY A 261 7.95 11.42 4.33
CA GLY A 261 8.04 12.67 3.60
C GLY A 261 7.99 13.91 4.49
N GLY A 262 7.37 13.83 5.67
CA GLY A 262 7.43 14.87 6.68
C GLY A 262 8.86 15.09 7.21
N ILE A 263 9.60 14.01 7.47
CA ILE A 263 11.02 14.10 7.87
C ILE A 263 11.83 14.78 6.77
N ILE A 264 11.63 14.35 5.52
CA ILE A 264 12.33 14.88 4.36
C ILE A 264 12.04 16.38 4.20
N ALA A 265 10.78 16.80 4.36
CA ALA A 265 10.41 18.22 4.36
C ALA A 265 11.13 19.02 5.46
N PHE A 266 11.28 18.46 6.67
CA PHE A 266 12.02 19.11 7.75
C PHE A 266 13.51 19.23 7.45
N ILE A 267 14.13 18.20 6.86
CA ILE A 267 15.55 18.22 6.45
C ILE A 267 15.79 19.38 5.46
N VAL A 268 14.94 19.48 4.42
CA VAL A 268 15.07 20.51 3.39
C VAL A 268 14.80 21.90 3.94
N ALA A 269 13.70 22.10 4.67
CA ALA A 269 13.33 23.41 5.21
C ALA A 269 14.30 23.92 6.29
N LYS A 270 15.00 23.03 7.01
CA LYS A 270 16.11 23.40 7.89
C LYS A 270 17.29 23.96 7.09
N LYS A 271 17.65 23.31 5.99
CA LYS A 271 18.83 23.65 5.18
C LYS A 271 18.59 24.89 4.34
N ASP A 272 17.37 25.08 3.85
CA ASP A 272 16.99 26.17 2.96
C ASP A 272 16.01 27.13 3.66
N PRO A 273 16.49 28.26 4.22
CA PRO A 273 15.65 29.21 4.93
C PRO A 273 14.69 29.99 4.03
N SER A 274 14.76 29.81 2.70
CA SER A 274 13.83 30.45 1.76
C SER A 274 12.57 29.63 1.48
N ILE A 275 12.45 28.42 2.05
CA ILE A 275 11.20 27.67 2.06
C ILE A 275 10.15 28.47 2.84
N ALA A 276 9.03 28.76 2.19
CA ALA A 276 8.00 29.65 2.73
C ALA A 276 7.20 29.01 3.86
N PHE A 277 6.96 27.69 3.80
CA PHE A 277 6.24 26.94 4.83
C PHE A 277 6.40 25.42 4.63
N VAL A 278 6.06 24.65 5.68
CA VAL A 278 5.92 23.19 5.63
C VAL A 278 4.52 22.77 6.05
N VAL A 279 3.89 21.88 5.30
CA VAL A 279 2.70 21.13 5.72
C VAL A 279 3.10 19.67 5.95
N SER A 280 2.99 19.20 7.18
CA SER A 280 3.30 17.84 7.61
C SER A 280 2.01 17.05 7.76
N LEU A 281 1.80 16.06 6.89
CA LEU A 281 0.65 15.15 6.92
C LEU A 281 1.08 13.86 7.59
N ALA A 282 0.70 13.67 8.86
CA ALA A 282 1.16 12.55 9.68
C ALA A 282 2.69 12.37 9.65
N GLY A 283 3.44 13.46 9.49
CA GLY A 283 4.89 13.39 9.29
C GLY A 283 5.62 13.03 10.57
N ALA A 284 6.56 12.10 10.49
CA ALA A 284 7.26 11.57 11.65
C ALA A 284 8.12 12.64 12.35
N GLY A 285 7.63 13.15 13.47
CA GLY A 285 8.25 14.18 14.29
C GLY A 285 9.01 13.64 15.50
N VAL A 286 9.13 12.31 15.65
CA VAL A 286 9.83 11.60 16.74
C VAL A 286 10.82 10.58 16.17
N ARG A 287 11.84 10.18 16.95
CA ARG A 287 12.86 9.22 16.51
C ARG A 287 12.23 7.86 16.18
N GLY A 288 12.74 7.20 15.14
CA GLY A 288 12.15 5.99 14.58
C GLY A 288 11.94 4.87 15.60
N ASP A 289 12.85 4.64 16.54
CA ASP A 289 12.67 3.62 17.58
C ASP A 289 11.46 3.84 18.49
N SER A 290 11.22 5.09 18.89
CA SER A 290 10.08 5.47 19.72
C SER A 290 8.79 5.42 18.92
N LEU A 291 8.83 5.89 17.67
CA LEU A 291 7.71 5.84 16.72
C LEU A 291 7.28 4.40 16.48
N MET A 292 8.22 3.54 16.05
CA MET A 292 7.94 2.15 15.72
C MET A 292 7.50 1.34 16.94
N LEU A 293 7.95 1.69 18.15
CA LEU A 293 7.48 1.03 19.36
C LEU A 293 6.01 1.36 19.63
N LYS A 294 5.63 2.62 19.43
CA LYS A 294 4.24 3.07 19.58
C LYS A 294 3.36 2.51 18.47
N GLN A 295 3.85 2.46 17.24
CA GLN A 295 3.16 1.84 16.10
C GLN A 295 2.85 0.36 16.37
N VAL A 296 3.82 -0.44 16.83
CA VAL A 296 3.58 -1.85 17.17
C VAL A 296 2.58 -1.98 18.32
N GLU A 297 2.62 -1.11 19.32
CA GLU A 297 1.61 -1.06 20.39
C GLU A 297 0.20 -0.89 19.81
N LEU A 298 0.00 0.15 18.99
CA LEU A 298 -1.31 0.52 18.46
C LEU A 298 -1.85 -0.53 17.49
N ILE A 299 -1.01 -1.05 16.59
CA ILE A 299 -1.38 -2.14 15.68
C ILE A 299 -1.83 -3.36 16.48
N SER A 300 -1.05 -3.78 17.47
CA SER A 300 -1.37 -4.99 18.24
C SER A 300 -2.65 -4.81 19.06
N LYS A 301 -2.86 -3.63 19.67
CA LYS A 301 -4.11 -3.31 20.37
C LYS A 301 -5.32 -3.28 19.43
N SER A 302 -5.15 -2.76 18.21
CA SER A 302 -6.22 -2.76 17.20
C SER A 302 -6.66 -4.17 16.79
N GLN A 303 -5.80 -5.16 16.99
CA GLN A 303 -6.06 -6.58 16.76
C GLN A 303 -6.59 -7.31 18.00
N GLY A 304 -6.89 -6.59 19.09
CA GLY A 304 -7.45 -7.15 20.31
C GLY A 304 -6.42 -7.69 21.30
N MET A 305 -5.12 -7.39 21.12
CA MET A 305 -4.09 -7.82 22.06
C MET A 305 -4.30 -7.18 23.45
N PRO A 306 -4.40 -7.97 24.53
CA PRO A 306 -4.53 -7.43 25.88
C PRO A 306 -3.30 -6.64 26.33
N ASP A 307 -3.51 -5.60 27.14
CA ASP A 307 -2.43 -4.76 27.67
C ASP A 307 -1.36 -5.56 28.42
N ALA A 308 -1.75 -6.58 29.20
CA ALA A 308 -0.81 -7.43 29.92
C ALA A 308 0.15 -8.18 28.97
N VAL A 309 -0.35 -8.63 27.81
CA VAL A 309 0.48 -9.30 26.80
C VAL A 309 1.44 -8.30 26.16
N TRP A 310 0.96 -7.08 25.85
CA TRP A 310 1.83 -6.01 25.38
C TRP A 310 2.97 -5.68 26.36
N GLN A 311 2.66 -5.54 27.65
CA GLN A 311 3.69 -5.24 28.65
C GLN A 311 4.75 -6.36 28.74
N GLY A 312 4.36 -7.62 28.52
CA GLY A 312 5.30 -8.75 28.44
C GLY A 312 6.19 -8.73 27.18
N MET A 313 5.65 -8.34 26.02
CA MET A 313 6.38 -8.33 24.74
C MET A 313 7.26 -7.09 24.52
N LYS A 314 6.85 -5.95 25.09
CA LYS A 314 7.49 -4.65 24.91
C LYS A 314 9.00 -4.63 25.21
N PRO A 315 9.52 -5.29 26.27
CA PRO A 315 10.96 -5.37 26.52
C PRO A 315 11.75 -6.05 25.39
N SER A 316 11.23 -7.13 24.81
CA SER A 316 11.88 -7.82 23.69
C SER A 316 11.93 -6.95 22.44
N ILE A 317 10.84 -6.23 22.13
CA ILE A 317 10.81 -5.30 20.99
C ILE A 317 11.82 -4.16 21.20
N ARG A 318 11.90 -3.61 22.42
CA ARG A 318 12.92 -2.61 22.77
C ARG A 318 14.34 -3.14 22.61
N ASN A 319 14.60 -4.39 23.00
CA ASN A 319 15.91 -5.02 22.81
C ASN A 319 16.28 -5.10 21.32
N ARG A 320 15.33 -5.52 20.47
CA ARG A 320 15.53 -5.57 19.00
C ARG A 320 15.83 -4.20 18.42
N TYR A 321 15.16 -3.16 18.88
CA TYR A 321 15.46 -1.79 18.44
C TYR A 321 16.81 -1.32 18.95
N ALA A 322 17.23 -1.69 20.16
CA ALA A 322 18.58 -1.41 20.66
C ALA A 322 19.66 -2.09 19.79
N ILE A 323 19.41 -3.29 19.27
CA ILE A 323 20.30 -3.93 18.28
C ILE A 323 20.43 -3.07 17.03
N LEU A 324 19.32 -2.61 16.46
CA LEU A 324 19.33 -1.75 15.26
C LEU A 324 20.06 -0.41 15.45
N GLN A 325 20.19 0.08 16.68
CA GLN A 325 20.92 1.33 16.98
C GLN A 325 22.45 1.17 16.99
N GLN A 326 22.99 -0.06 16.92
CA GLN A 326 24.43 -0.29 16.96
C GLN A 326 25.09 0.12 15.63
N THR A 327 25.83 1.22 15.65
CA THR A 327 26.45 1.84 14.46
C THR A 327 27.82 1.27 14.10
N ASP A 328 28.41 0.49 15.01
CA ASP A 328 29.70 -0.19 14.86
C ASP A 328 29.60 -1.54 14.13
N LYS A 329 28.38 -1.99 13.82
CA LYS A 329 28.09 -3.30 13.20
C LYS A 329 27.63 -3.20 11.77
N THR A 330 27.99 -4.21 10.97
CA THR A 330 27.46 -4.37 9.61
C THR A 330 26.01 -4.86 9.63
N PRO A 331 25.23 -4.66 8.55
CA PRO A 331 23.89 -5.22 8.44
C PRO A 331 23.85 -6.73 8.72
N GLU A 332 24.81 -7.51 8.24
CA GLU A 332 24.86 -8.96 8.44
C GLU A 332 25.05 -9.34 9.92
N GLU A 333 25.88 -8.60 10.65
CA GLU A 333 26.07 -8.78 12.10
C GLU A 333 24.79 -8.46 12.86
N LEU A 334 24.10 -7.37 12.49
CA LEU A 334 22.79 -7.01 13.05
C LEU A 334 21.73 -8.07 12.77
N GLN A 335 21.69 -8.60 11.55
CA GLN A 335 20.76 -9.67 11.17
C GLN A 335 20.97 -10.91 12.03
N LYS A 336 22.23 -11.32 12.25
CA LYS A 336 22.57 -12.46 13.10
C LYS A 336 22.08 -12.27 14.55
N GLU A 337 22.27 -11.08 15.12
CA GLU A 337 21.82 -10.78 16.47
C GLU A 337 20.30 -10.70 16.61
N LEU A 338 19.63 -10.08 15.63
CA LEU A 338 18.17 -10.04 15.57
C LEU A 338 17.60 -11.45 15.44
N TYR A 339 18.18 -12.29 14.58
CA TYR A 339 17.75 -13.67 14.41
C TYR A 339 17.91 -14.46 15.71
N ALA A 340 19.05 -14.33 16.38
CA ALA A 340 19.28 -14.96 17.68
C ALA A 340 18.34 -14.42 18.78
N ASP A 341 17.95 -13.15 18.76
CA ASP A 341 16.99 -12.59 19.72
C ASP A 341 15.55 -13.09 19.46
N VAL A 342 15.09 -13.04 18.22
CA VAL A 342 13.72 -13.44 17.87
C VAL A 342 13.48 -14.92 18.16
N THR A 343 14.43 -15.78 17.76
CA THR A 343 14.31 -17.24 17.91
C THR A 343 14.26 -17.71 19.37
N LYS A 344 14.79 -16.94 20.34
CA LYS A 344 14.64 -17.25 21.78
C LYS A 344 13.19 -17.29 22.24
N THR A 345 12.30 -16.57 21.56
CA THR A 345 10.89 -16.46 21.91
C THR A 345 9.98 -17.35 21.07
N MET A 346 10.54 -18.13 20.14
CA MET A 346 9.79 -19.02 19.25
C MET A 346 9.65 -20.43 19.83
N SER A 347 8.55 -21.11 19.51
CA SER A 347 8.35 -22.50 19.88
C SER A 347 9.18 -23.45 18.99
N PRO A 348 9.49 -24.68 19.47
CA PRO A 348 10.17 -25.69 18.66
C PRO A 348 9.46 -26.00 17.33
N GLU A 349 8.14 -25.90 17.28
CA GLU A 349 7.33 -26.11 16.08
C GLU A 349 7.54 -24.96 15.08
N GLN A 350 7.52 -23.71 15.56
CA GLN A 350 7.78 -22.53 14.73
C GLN A 350 9.19 -22.56 14.14
N LEU A 351 10.18 -23.04 14.91
CA LEU A 351 11.56 -23.17 14.45
C LEU A 351 11.76 -24.26 13.38
N LYS A 352 10.86 -25.24 13.32
CA LYS A 352 10.88 -26.31 12.30
C LYS A 352 10.10 -25.93 11.03
N ASP A 353 9.23 -24.94 11.09
CA ASP A 353 8.48 -24.48 9.94
C ASP A 353 9.34 -23.58 9.03
N LEU A 354 9.68 -24.12 7.86
CA LEU A 354 10.52 -23.43 6.86
C LEU A 354 9.90 -22.11 6.39
N ASN A 355 8.57 -22.03 6.29
CA ASN A 355 7.89 -20.80 5.87
C ASN A 355 8.06 -19.70 6.92
N THR A 356 7.84 -20.03 8.20
CA THR A 356 8.07 -19.11 9.31
C THR A 356 9.52 -18.60 9.33
N ILE A 357 10.51 -19.48 9.16
CA ILE A 357 11.93 -19.10 9.15
C ILE A 357 12.27 -18.20 7.94
N GLN A 358 11.72 -18.49 6.76
CA GLN A 358 11.92 -17.66 5.57
C GLN A 358 11.31 -16.26 5.75
N GLN A 359 10.09 -16.16 6.28
CA GLN A 359 9.43 -14.90 6.57
C GLN A 359 10.19 -14.08 7.61
N LEU A 360 10.67 -14.73 8.67
CA LEU A 360 11.52 -14.10 9.68
C LEU A 360 12.79 -13.53 9.05
N SER A 361 13.44 -14.29 8.18
CA SER A 361 14.69 -13.87 7.52
C SER A 361 14.44 -12.67 6.59
N ALA A 362 13.34 -12.67 5.84
CA ALA A 362 12.94 -11.54 5.00
C ALA A 362 12.60 -10.28 5.83
N GLN A 363 11.90 -10.44 6.95
CA GLN A 363 11.59 -9.34 7.86
C GLN A 363 12.86 -8.73 8.45
N ILE A 364 13.78 -9.56 8.94
CA ILE A 364 15.07 -9.13 9.48
C ILE A 364 15.89 -8.41 8.41
N SER A 365 15.95 -8.95 7.20
CA SER A 365 16.61 -8.29 6.06
C SER A 365 16.04 -6.89 5.83
N SER A 366 14.70 -6.76 5.76
CA SER A 366 14.03 -5.47 5.61
C SER A 366 14.35 -4.49 6.75
N MET A 367 14.40 -4.96 8.00
CA MET A 367 14.75 -4.14 9.18
C MET A 367 16.21 -3.69 9.20
N THR A 368 17.07 -4.32 8.41
CA THR A 368 18.49 -3.96 8.28
C THR A 368 18.84 -3.30 6.94
N SER A 369 17.82 -2.95 6.15
CA SER A 369 18.01 -2.16 4.93
C SER A 369 18.63 -0.78 5.25
N PRO A 370 19.37 -0.16 4.32
CA PRO A 370 19.95 1.16 4.53
C PRO A 370 18.92 2.20 4.98
N TRP A 371 17.75 2.23 4.33
CA TRP A 371 16.66 3.13 4.69
C TRP A 371 16.14 2.89 6.10
N TYR A 372 15.86 1.63 6.47
CA TYR A 372 15.28 1.33 7.78
C TYR A 372 16.26 1.64 8.91
N LEU A 373 17.55 1.28 8.75
CA LEU A 373 18.58 1.64 9.73
C LEU A 373 18.70 3.16 9.87
N HIS A 374 18.72 3.90 8.76
CA HIS A 374 18.73 5.35 8.78
C HIS A 374 17.50 5.90 9.51
N PHE A 375 16.29 5.46 9.17
CA PHE A 375 15.03 5.89 9.78
C PHE A 375 15.00 5.64 11.30
N MET A 376 15.46 4.46 11.75
CA MET A 376 15.48 4.11 13.17
C MET A 376 16.47 4.96 13.98
N ARG A 377 17.60 5.33 13.37
CA ARG A 377 18.70 6.09 14.01
C ARG A 377 18.49 7.59 13.96
N TYR A 378 17.85 8.08 12.90
CA TYR A 378 17.65 9.50 12.66
C TYR A 378 16.64 10.09 13.64
N ASP A 379 17.01 11.19 14.31
CA ASP A 379 16.15 11.93 15.24
C ASP A 379 15.68 13.26 14.63
N PRO A 380 14.41 13.37 14.21
CA PRO A 380 13.84 14.61 13.67
C PRO A 380 13.90 15.79 14.65
N ALA A 381 14.13 15.56 15.95
CA ALA A 381 14.23 16.65 16.94
C ALA A 381 15.29 17.67 16.59
N GLN A 382 16.40 17.21 16.02
CA GLN A 382 17.54 18.07 15.67
C GLN A 382 17.17 19.08 14.57
N ASP A 383 16.29 18.68 13.67
CA ASP A 383 15.87 19.48 12.53
C ASP A 383 14.70 20.37 12.90
N LEU A 384 13.70 19.83 13.61
CA LEU A 384 12.56 20.59 14.14
C LEU A 384 12.99 21.78 15.00
N LYS A 385 14.02 21.60 15.85
CA LYS A 385 14.62 22.68 16.66
C LYS A 385 15.34 23.75 15.85
N LYS A 386 15.48 23.59 14.54
CA LYS A 386 16.13 24.56 13.65
C LYS A 386 15.16 25.17 12.62
N LEU A 387 13.93 24.66 12.49
CA LEU A 387 12.95 25.18 11.55
C LEU A 387 12.52 26.61 11.88
N LYS A 388 12.63 27.50 10.89
CA LYS A 388 12.26 28.92 10.98
C LYS A 388 11.02 29.32 10.19
N CYS A 389 10.66 28.54 9.16
CA CYS A 389 9.42 28.75 8.42
C CYS A 389 8.19 28.39 9.26
N PRO A 390 7.00 28.93 8.92
CA PRO A 390 5.72 28.42 9.42
C PRO A 390 5.55 26.91 9.15
N VAL A 391 4.93 26.20 10.10
CA VAL A 391 4.65 24.77 10.00
C VAL A 391 3.18 24.48 10.35
N LEU A 392 2.49 23.75 9.49
CA LEU A 392 1.21 23.10 9.77
C LEU A 392 1.45 21.60 9.95
N ALA A 393 1.18 21.05 11.12
CA ALA A 393 1.26 19.60 11.34
C ALA A 393 -0.14 19.02 11.62
N LEU A 394 -0.52 18.05 10.82
CA LEU A 394 -1.84 17.42 10.81
C LEU A 394 -1.68 15.92 11.11
N ASN A 395 -2.56 15.34 11.92
CA ASN A 395 -2.65 13.89 12.13
C ASN A 395 -4.11 13.45 12.27
N GLY A 396 -4.43 12.23 11.84
CA GLY A 396 -5.68 11.58 12.23
C GLY A 396 -5.59 10.99 13.64
N GLU A 397 -6.62 11.13 14.48
CA GLU A 397 -6.63 10.56 15.84
C GLU A 397 -6.66 9.03 15.87
N LYS A 398 -7.04 8.39 14.76
CA LYS A 398 -7.03 6.93 14.58
C LYS A 398 -5.81 6.45 13.80
N ASP A 399 -4.81 7.30 13.61
CA ASP A 399 -3.55 6.91 13.00
C ASP A 399 -2.78 5.94 13.93
N ILE A 400 -2.68 4.69 13.51
CA ILE A 400 -1.93 3.64 14.22
C ILE A 400 -0.47 3.51 13.75
N GLN A 401 -0.06 4.26 12.72
CA GLN A 401 1.32 4.31 12.24
C GLN A 401 2.08 5.45 12.91
N VAL A 402 1.46 6.62 13.00
CA VAL A 402 2.02 7.81 13.64
C VAL A 402 1.03 8.36 14.65
N ASP A 403 1.20 7.97 15.92
CA ASP A 403 0.34 8.38 17.03
C ASP A 403 0.20 9.92 17.10
N ALA A 404 -1.03 10.40 16.94
CA ALA A 404 -1.31 11.83 16.80
C ALA A 404 -0.84 12.64 18.02
N ALA A 405 -1.12 12.16 19.24
CA ALA A 405 -0.79 12.88 20.46
C ALA A 405 0.72 12.98 20.67
N MET A 406 1.44 11.85 20.54
CA MET A 406 2.90 11.80 20.62
C MET A 406 3.54 12.68 19.55
N ASN A 407 3.07 12.58 18.31
CA ASN A 407 3.70 13.22 17.18
C ASN A 407 3.50 14.73 17.17
N LEU A 408 2.25 15.20 17.29
CA LEU A 408 1.93 16.62 17.26
C LEU A 408 2.53 17.38 18.45
N THR A 409 2.51 16.78 19.65
CA THR A 409 3.16 17.35 20.84
C THR A 409 4.66 17.52 20.60
N ALA A 410 5.32 16.48 20.09
CA ALA A 410 6.75 16.55 19.80
C ALA A 410 7.08 17.64 18.77
N ILE A 411 6.35 17.71 17.66
CA ILE A 411 6.55 18.73 16.63
C ILE A 411 6.37 20.14 17.23
N GLN A 412 5.29 20.37 17.95
CA GLN A 412 4.98 21.67 18.54
C GLN A 412 6.05 22.11 19.54
N GLU A 413 6.41 21.26 20.49
CA GLU A 413 7.40 21.59 21.52
C GLU A 413 8.78 21.85 20.93
N ARG A 414 9.21 21.03 19.96
CA ARG A 414 10.55 21.14 19.36
C ARG A 414 10.70 22.40 18.53
N ILE A 415 9.66 22.80 17.78
CA ILE A 415 9.66 24.02 16.98
C ILE A 415 9.54 25.25 17.89
N THR A 416 8.57 25.27 18.82
CA THR A 416 8.39 26.42 19.72
C THR A 416 9.58 26.63 20.64
N GLY A 417 10.26 25.55 21.07
CA GLY A 417 11.49 25.60 21.86
C GLY A 417 12.65 26.33 21.17
N ASN A 418 12.59 26.55 19.85
CA ASN A 418 13.59 27.32 19.10
C ASN A 418 13.23 28.82 18.92
N GLY A 419 12.09 29.25 19.47
CA GLY A 419 11.53 30.59 19.35
C GLY A 419 10.55 30.77 18.18
N ASN A 420 10.40 29.78 17.29
CA ASN A 420 9.43 29.83 16.20
C ASN A 420 8.01 29.60 16.73
N LYS A 421 7.20 30.67 16.74
CA LYS A 421 5.80 30.65 17.20
C LYS A 421 4.80 30.32 16.09
N ASN A 422 5.25 30.19 14.84
CA ASN A 422 4.39 29.94 13.69
C ASN A 422 4.19 28.43 13.45
N VAL A 423 3.79 27.71 14.49
CA VAL A 423 3.45 26.28 14.39
C VAL A 423 1.97 26.08 14.70
N THR A 424 1.26 25.46 13.78
CA THR A 424 -0.14 25.07 13.94
C THR A 424 -0.20 23.54 13.96
N VAL A 425 -0.82 22.97 14.99
CA VAL A 425 -1.06 21.52 15.08
C VAL A 425 -2.56 21.25 15.09
N LYS A 426 -3.01 20.21 14.39
CA LYS A 426 -4.41 19.77 14.43
C LYS A 426 -4.50 18.25 14.34
N ALA A 427 -5.20 17.65 15.30
CA ALA A 427 -5.63 16.26 15.25
C ALA A 427 -7.08 16.20 14.73
N TYR A 428 -7.38 15.26 13.84
CA TYR A 428 -8.72 15.08 13.30
C TYR A 428 -9.37 13.84 13.90
N PRO A 429 -10.50 13.99 14.61
CA PRO A 429 -11.24 12.86 15.14
C PRO A 429 -11.66 11.87 14.05
N LYS A 430 -11.55 10.58 14.35
CA LYS A 430 -11.96 9.47 13.46
C LYS A 430 -11.20 9.35 12.13
N LEU A 431 -10.14 10.11 11.90
CA LEU A 431 -9.32 9.95 10.70
C LEU A 431 -8.14 9.01 10.93
N ASN A 432 -7.85 8.15 9.96
CA ASN A 432 -6.69 7.25 9.96
C ASN A 432 -5.41 7.93 9.44
N HIS A 433 -4.35 7.15 9.19
CA HIS A 433 -3.06 7.65 8.66
C HIS A 433 -3.20 8.38 7.31
N LEU A 434 -4.06 7.88 6.42
CA LEU A 434 -4.33 8.48 5.11
C LEU A 434 -5.37 9.61 5.18
N PHE A 435 -5.75 10.04 6.39
CA PHE A 435 -6.79 11.03 6.64
C PHE A 435 -8.18 10.62 6.12
N GLN A 436 -8.46 9.32 6.03
CA GLN A 436 -9.78 8.80 5.69
C GLN A 436 -10.62 8.61 6.96
N THR A 437 -11.92 8.84 6.87
CA THR A 437 -12.89 8.62 7.93
C THR A 437 -13.03 7.12 8.19
N CYS A 438 -12.68 6.69 9.41
CA CYS A 438 -12.59 5.29 9.78
C CYS A 438 -13.19 5.02 11.16
N GLU A 439 -13.44 3.74 11.46
CA GLU A 439 -13.87 3.34 12.79
C GLU A 439 -12.69 2.85 13.63
N LYS A 440 -11.85 1.98 13.05
CA LYS A 440 -10.77 1.29 13.78
C LYS A 440 -9.38 1.87 13.50
N GLY A 441 -9.14 2.47 12.34
CA GLY A 441 -7.84 3.00 11.93
C GLY A 441 -6.86 1.97 11.34
N THR A 442 -7.34 0.77 11.05
CA THR A 442 -6.51 -0.36 10.61
C THR A 442 -6.00 -0.20 9.17
N LEU A 443 -4.87 -0.84 8.85
CA LEU A 443 -4.33 -0.85 7.48
C LEU A 443 -5.31 -1.49 6.47
N ALA A 444 -6.15 -2.43 6.92
CA ALA A 444 -7.15 -3.07 6.07
C ALA A 444 -8.28 -2.11 5.65
N GLU A 445 -8.64 -1.14 6.51
CA GLU A 445 -9.65 -0.14 6.16
C GLU A 445 -9.20 0.73 4.98
N TYR A 446 -7.90 0.87 4.71
CA TYR A 446 -7.40 1.79 3.68
C TYR A 446 -7.97 1.45 2.31
N GLY A 447 -7.90 0.19 1.89
CA GLY A 447 -8.45 -0.24 0.60
C GLY A 447 -9.96 -0.41 0.59
N GLN A 448 -10.58 -0.63 1.75
CA GLN A 448 -12.03 -0.84 1.89
C GLN A 448 -12.83 0.46 1.81
N LEU A 449 -12.26 1.57 2.29
CA LEU A 449 -12.91 2.87 2.26
C LEU A 449 -12.91 3.44 0.83
N GLU A 450 -13.97 4.17 0.46
CA GLU A 450 -14.03 4.87 -0.84
C GLU A 450 -13.41 6.27 -0.77
N GLU A 451 -13.48 6.90 0.40
CA GLU A 451 -12.83 8.20 0.67
C GLU A 451 -11.31 8.05 0.57
N THR A 452 -10.65 8.87 -0.25
CA THR A 452 -9.19 8.96 -0.34
C THR A 452 -8.62 9.87 0.73
N ILE A 453 -9.26 11.00 1.01
CA ILE A 453 -8.85 11.96 2.03
C ILE A 453 -10.06 12.80 2.45
N ASN A 454 -10.23 13.05 3.75
CA ASN A 454 -11.35 13.82 4.25
C ASN A 454 -11.34 15.27 3.69
N PRO A 455 -12.44 15.78 3.13
CA PRO A 455 -12.52 17.12 2.56
C PRO A 455 -12.19 18.27 3.53
N GLU A 456 -12.40 18.09 4.85
CA GLU A 456 -12.03 19.08 5.86
C GLU A 456 -10.51 19.30 5.88
N VAL A 457 -9.73 18.22 5.74
CA VAL A 457 -8.26 18.29 5.70
C VAL A 457 -7.79 19.11 4.50
N LEU A 458 -8.38 18.87 3.32
CA LEU A 458 -8.08 19.64 2.11
C LEU A 458 -8.38 21.13 2.29
N LYS A 459 -9.53 21.44 2.89
CA LYS A 459 -9.96 22.81 3.19
C LYS A 459 -9.00 23.51 4.14
N ASP A 460 -8.61 22.85 5.22
CA ASP A 460 -7.72 23.43 6.23
C ASP A 460 -6.31 23.68 5.67
N ILE A 461 -5.79 22.78 4.83
CA ILE A 461 -4.51 22.98 4.15
C ILE A 461 -4.56 24.26 3.32
N ILE A 462 -5.57 24.43 2.45
CA ILE A 462 -5.62 25.62 1.57
C ILE A 462 -5.84 26.91 2.37
N GLU A 463 -6.72 26.90 3.37
CA GLU A 463 -7.00 28.07 4.20
C GLU A 463 -5.78 28.49 5.01
N TRP A 464 -4.97 27.52 5.47
CA TRP A 464 -3.73 27.80 6.16
C TRP A 464 -2.65 28.32 5.21
N ILE A 465 -2.45 27.70 4.04
CA ILE A 465 -1.45 28.15 3.06
C ILE A 465 -1.73 29.59 2.60
N ARG A 466 -3.00 29.97 2.41
CA ARG A 466 -3.37 31.35 2.01
C ARG A 466 -2.98 32.42 3.02
N LYS A 467 -2.71 32.06 4.27
CA LYS A 467 -2.28 32.98 5.33
C LYS A 467 -0.76 33.18 5.36
N GLN A 468 0.00 32.41 4.57
CA GLN A 468 1.47 32.51 4.44
C GLN A 468 1.84 33.43 3.26
#